data_AF-A0AAV5E2K4-F1
#
_entry.id   AF-A0AAV5E2K4-F1
#
_cell.length_a   1.000
_cell.length_b   1.000
_cell.length_c   1.000
_cell.angle_alpha   90.00
_cell.angle_beta   90.00
_cell.angle_gamma   90.00
#
_symmetry.space_group_name_H-M   'P 1'
#
loop_
_entity.id
_entity.type
_entity.pdbx_description
1 polymer ?
#
loop_
_entity_poly.entity_id
_entity_poly.type
_entity_poly.pdbx_seq_one_letter_code
_entity_poly.pdbx_strand_id
1 'polypeptide(L)'
;MDGFRLLNPELLDCKFGAKIELEKCYNNMLNESMTQFNQELIPLEACIAVLKHLMLSTDAQIPNIGPPINQRNRGVQHTLYLNPLEYRHATVSRDKHAQRAFWNASLRLPEVKKSVLKKMIELERSLKEEFQKVMEDQSNLGVGYANYRFYHLE
;
A
#
# COMPACT_ATOMS: atom_id res chain seq x y z
N MET A 1 2.81 30.61 -48.42
CA MET A 1 2.53 30.16 -47.05
C MET A 1 1.06 29.79 -47.04
N ASP A 2 0.75 28.51 -47.16
CA ASP A 2 -0.64 28.06 -47.22
C ASP A 2 -1.15 27.88 -45.79
N GLY A 3 -1.91 28.87 -45.33
CA GLY A 3 -2.58 28.82 -44.04
C GLY A 3 -3.68 27.77 -44.02
N PHE A 4 -3.87 27.11 -42.88
CA PHE A 4 -4.94 26.14 -42.69
C PHE A 4 -6.31 26.85 -42.70
N ARG A 5 -7.23 26.35 -43.53
CA ARG A 5 -8.61 26.84 -43.57
C ARG A 5 -9.41 26.17 -42.46
N LEU A 6 -9.69 26.91 -41.38
CA LEU A 6 -10.56 26.46 -40.30
C LEU A 6 -12.01 26.44 -40.80
N LEU A 7 -12.51 25.26 -41.15
CA LEU A 7 -13.83 25.07 -41.76
C LEU A 7 -14.99 25.18 -40.76
N ASN A 8 -14.72 25.13 -39.44
CA ASN A 8 -15.73 25.24 -38.39
C ASN A 8 -15.06 25.64 -37.05
N PRO A 9 -15.07 26.94 -36.68
CA PRO A 9 -14.44 27.43 -35.45
C PRO A 9 -15.16 26.94 -34.18
N GLU A 10 -16.48 26.78 -34.20
CA GLU A 10 -17.26 26.32 -33.04
C GLU A 10 -16.89 24.87 -32.65
N LEU A 11 -16.60 24.02 -33.64
CA LEU A 11 -16.08 22.66 -33.40
C LEU A 11 -14.67 22.66 -32.83
N LEU A 12 -13.84 23.66 -33.12
CA LEU A 12 -12.51 23.79 -32.53
C LEU A 12 -12.61 24.15 -31.05
N ASP A 13 -13.49 25.08 -30.69
CA ASP A 13 -13.71 25.48 -29.30
C ASP A 13 -14.26 24.32 -28.47
N CYS A 14 -15.23 23.57 -29.01
CA CYS A 14 -15.74 22.34 -28.38
C CYS A 14 -14.64 21.27 -28.20
N LYS A 15 -13.77 21.07 -29.19
CA LYS A 15 -12.60 20.17 -29.08
C LYS A 15 -11.66 20.57 -27.97
N PHE A 16 -11.35 21.87 -27.91
CA PHE A 16 -10.43 22.41 -26.92
C PHE A 16 -11.01 22.30 -25.51
N GLY A 17 -12.29 22.62 -25.33
CA GLY A 17 -12.99 22.45 -24.06
C GLY A 17 -13.02 20.99 -23.58
N ALA A 18 -13.34 20.05 -24.47
CA ALA A 18 -13.33 18.61 -24.15
C ALA A 18 -11.94 18.13 -23.74
N LYS A 19 -10.89 18.59 -24.45
CA LYS A 19 -9.49 18.26 -24.11
C LYS A 19 -9.12 18.74 -22.71
N ILE A 20 -9.44 20.00 -22.37
CA ILE A 20 -9.14 20.57 -21.04
C ILE A 20 -9.81 19.79 -19.92
N GLU A 21 -11.10 19.47 -20.07
CA GLU A 21 -11.83 18.74 -19.03
C GLU A 21 -11.33 17.29 -18.91
N LEU A 22 -11.01 16.62 -20.01
CA LEU A 22 -10.38 15.29 -20.00
C LEU A 22 -9.05 15.32 -19.24
N GLU A 23 -8.20 16.30 -19.54
CA GLU A 23 -6.91 16.50 -18.89
C GLU A 23 -7.04 16.72 -17.39
N LYS A 24 -7.97 17.58 -17.00
CA LYS A 24 -8.25 17.88 -15.60
C LYS A 24 -8.76 16.65 -14.85
N CYS A 25 -9.76 15.95 -15.39
CA CYS A 25 -10.33 14.77 -14.76
C CYS A 25 -9.30 13.65 -14.55
N TYR A 26 -8.53 13.32 -15.59
CA TYR A 26 -7.49 12.29 -15.48
C TYR A 26 -6.38 12.71 -14.53
N ASN A 27 -5.87 13.94 -14.61
CA ASN A 27 -4.83 14.40 -13.68
C ASN A 27 -5.31 14.37 -12.23
N ASN A 28 -6.55 14.78 -11.95
CA ASN A 28 -7.11 14.71 -10.61
C ASN A 28 -7.17 13.24 -10.13
N MET A 29 -7.77 12.35 -10.92
CA MET A 29 -7.88 10.93 -10.59
C MET A 29 -6.51 10.29 -10.30
N LEU A 30 -5.53 10.48 -11.19
CA LEU A 30 -4.19 9.90 -11.04
C LEU A 30 -3.44 10.49 -9.82
N ASN A 31 -3.57 11.80 -9.58
CA ASN A 31 -2.92 12.45 -8.44
C ASN A 31 -3.55 12.02 -7.10
N GLU A 32 -4.87 11.84 -7.06
CA GLU A 32 -5.59 11.32 -5.89
C GLU A 32 -5.14 9.88 -5.58
N SER A 33 -5.13 8.98 -6.57
CA SER A 33 -4.62 7.60 -6.43
C SER A 33 -3.18 7.58 -5.91
N MET A 34 -2.28 8.34 -6.54
CA MET A 34 -0.88 8.44 -6.13
C MET A 34 -0.71 8.98 -4.71
N THR A 35 -1.51 9.97 -4.33
CA THR A 35 -1.50 10.54 -2.97
C THR A 35 -1.92 9.49 -1.96
N GLN A 36 -3.00 8.74 -2.24
CA GLN A 36 -3.47 7.67 -1.38
C GLN A 36 -2.40 6.58 -1.20
N PHE A 37 -1.78 6.10 -2.28
CA PHE A 37 -0.74 5.07 -2.17
C PHE A 37 0.46 5.54 -1.34
N ASN A 38 0.88 6.80 -1.50
CA ASN A 38 1.96 7.36 -0.70
C ASN A 38 1.58 7.49 0.79
N GLN A 39 0.36 7.94 1.09
CA GLN A 39 -0.17 8.02 2.45
C GLN A 39 -0.25 6.65 3.12
N GLU A 40 -0.57 5.59 2.37
CA GLU A 40 -0.58 4.22 2.90
C GLU A 40 0.82 3.61 3.06
N LEU A 41 1.77 3.97 2.19
CA LEU A 41 3.11 3.39 2.17
C LEU A 41 3.95 3.82 3.38
N ILE A 42 3.90 5.10 3.76
CA ILE A 42 4.70 5.66 4.87
C ILE A 42 4.47 4.92 6.20
N PRO A 43 3.23 4.81 6.74
CA PRO A 43 3.00 4.12 8.00
C PRO A 43 3.31 2.62 7.89
N LEU A 44 3.11 2.02 6.72
CA LEU A 44 3.44 0.63 6.48
C LEU A 44 4.95 0.37 6.58
N GLU A 45 5.77 1.26 6.02
CA GLU A 45 7.23 1.18 6.11
C GLU A 45 7.72 1.36 7.55
N ALA A 46 7.11 2.27 8.30
CA ALA A 46 7.39 2.44 9.72
C ALA A 46 7.06 1.15 10.52
N CYS A 47 5.89 0.55 10.30
CA CYS A 47 5.51 -0.72 10.93
C CYS A 47 6.48 -1.86 10.59
N ILE A 48 6.89 -1.98 9.33
CA ILE A 48 7.89 -2.96 8.88
C ILE A 48 9.23 -2.74 9.58
N ALA A 49 9.67 -1.48 9.70
CA ALA A 49 10.94 -1.14 10.36
C ALA A 49 10.93 -1.54 11.85
N VAL A 50 9.82 -1.27 12.55
CA VAL A 50 9.64 -1.69 13.96
C VAL A 50 9.69 -3.22 14.09
N LEU A 51 8.96 -3.96 13.24
CA LEU A 51 8.95 -5.42 13.28
C LEU A 51 10.34 -6.01 12.98
N LYS A 52 11.07 -5.45 12.01
CA LYS A 52 12.46 -5.85 11.72
C LYS A 52 13.38 -5.58 12.90
N HIS A 53 13.23 -4.45 13.58
CA HIS A 53 13.99 -4.15 14.79
C HIS A 53 13.68 -5.16 15.92
N LEU A 54 12.40 -5.49 16.14
CA LEU A 54 12.01 -6.52 17.11
C LEU A 54 12.60 -7.89 16.77
N MET A 55 12.65 -8.26 15.50
CA MET A 55 13.27 -9.51 15.05
C MET A 55 14.77 -9.58 15.38
N LEU A 56 15.47 -8.45 15.39
CA LEU A 56 16.90 -8.35 15.75
C LEU A 56 17.15 -8.34 17.27
N SER A 57 16.10 -8.25 18.09
CA SER A 57 16.24 -8.22 19.55
C SER A 57 16.83 -9.54 20.07
N THR A 58 17.74 -9.43 21.03
CA THR A 58 18.25 -10.57 21.80
C THR A 58 17.18 -11.08 22.78
N ASP A 59 17.33 -12.30 23.28
CA ASP A 59 16.40 -12.86 24.25
C ASP A 59 16.27 -12.05 25.54
N ALA A 60 17.31 -11.29 25.92
CA ALA A 60 17.26 -10.40 27.08
C ALA A 60 16.40 -9.16 26.83
N GLN A 61 16.27 -8.73 25.56
CA GLN A 61 15.51 -7.56 25.14
C GLN A 61 14.05 -7.88 24.83
N ILE A 62 13.69 -9.16 24.66
CA ILE A 62 12.30 -9.57 24.43
C ILE A 62 11.50 -9.36 25.73
N PRO A 63 10.47 -8.50 25.72
CA PRO A 63 9.68 -8.23 26.91
C PRO A 63 8.90 -9.48 27.33
N ASN A 64 8.76 -9.64 28.64
CA ASN A 64 7.88 -10.67 29.18
C ASN A 64 6.43 -10.14 29.21
N ILE A 65 5.65 -10.48 28.17
CA ILE A 65 4.25 -10.05 28.01
C ILE A 65 3.29 -10.99 28.75
N GLY A 66 3.71 -12.21 29.07
CA GLY A 66 2.89 -13.20 29.77
C GLY A 66 2.80 -12.94 31.28
N PRO A 67 1.92 -13.67 32.00
CA PRO A 67 1.80 -13.58 33.46
C PRO A 67 3.16 -13.76 34.15
N PRO A 68 3.36 -13.20 35.35
CA PRO A 68 4.54 -13.46 36.18
C PRO A 68 4.85 -14.95 36.30
N ILE A 69 6.12 -15.35 36.30
CA ILE A 69 6.55 -16.77 36.30
C ILE A 69 5.89 -17.58 37.44
N ASN A 70 5.73 -16.97 38.62
CA ASN A 70 5.09 -17.56 39.80
C ASN A 70 3.56 -17.71 39.69
N GLN A 71 2.95 -17.19 38.62
CA GLN A 71 1.52 -17.29 38.31
C GLN A 71 1.23 -18.21 37.12
N ARG A 72 2.26 -18.74 36.45
CA ARG A 72 2.10 -19.65 35.30
C ARG A 72 1.77 -21.07 35.74
N ASN A 73 1.13 -21.83 34.85
CA ASN A 73 0.79 -23.25 35.05
C ASN A 73 -0.01 -23.57 36.32
N ARG A 74 -0.89 -22.65 36.75
CA ARG A 74 -1.83 -22.87 37.86
C ARG A 74 -3.07 -23.69 37.47
N GLY A 75 -3.20 -24.13 36.22
CA GLY A 75 -4.20 -25.08 35.77
C GLY A 75 -3.70 -26.53 35.93
N VAL A 76 -4.58 -27.41 36.42
CA VAL A 76 -4.46 -28.88 36.59
C VAL A 76 -3.01 -29.39 36.78
N GLN A 77 -2.59 -29.49 38.04
CA GLN A 77 -1.28 -30.01 38.51
C GLN A 77 -1.10 -31.53 38.23
N HIS A 78 -1.23 -31.99 36.98
CA HIS A 78 -1.13 -33.42 36.65
C HIS A 78 0.17 -33.79 35.94
N THR A 79 1.28 -33.17 36.30
CA THR A 79 2.57 -33.73 35.88
C THR A 79 3.63 -33.43 36.93
N LEU A 80 4.06 -34.50 37.60
CA LEU A 80 5.22 -34.50 38.49
C LEU A 80 6.46 -34.20 37.64
N TYR A 81 6.84 -32.92 37.52
CA TYR A 81 8.07 -32.54 36.85
C TYR A 81 9.23 -32.48 37.85
N LEU A 82 10.27 -33.28 37.58
CA LEU A 82 11.58 -33.14 38.20
C LEU A 82 12.14 -31.75 37.90
N ASN A 83 12.62 -31.09 38.97
CA ASN A 83 13.37 -29.82 39.00
C ASN A 83 12.63 -28.53 38.54
N PRO A 84 12.13 -27.69 39.48
CA PRO A 84 11.35 -26.48 39.18
C PRO A 84 12.06 -25.39 38.37
N LEU A 85 13.40 -25.35 38.34
CA LEU A 85 14.17 -24.29 37.68
C LEU A 85 14.32 -24.51 36.17
N GLU A 86 14.65 -25.72 35.74
CA GLU A 86 14.80 -26.06 34.32
C GLU A 86 13.47 -25.87 33.56
N TYR A 87 12.36 -26.22 34.20
CA TYR A 87 11.02 -26.02 33.64
C TYR A 87 10.67 -24.53 33.45
N ARG A 88 11.12 -23.67 34.37
CA ARG A 88 10.91 -22.21 34.27
C ARG A 88 11.70 -21.63 33.11
N HIS A 89 12.97 -22.01 32.95
CA HIS A 89 13.79 -21.57 31.82
C HIS A 89 13.24 -22.06 30.48
N ALA A 90 12.79 -23.33 30.40
CA ALA A 90 12.16 -23.87 29.20
C ALA A 90 10.86 -23.13 28.83
N THR A 91 10.03 -22.78 29.81
CA THR A 91 8.78 -22.02 29.59
C THR A 91 9.08 -20.61 29.05
N VAL A 92 10.04 -19.91 29.66
CA VAL A 92 10.46 -18.57 29.20
C VAL A 92 11.02 -18.62 27.78
N SER A 93 11.84 -19.63 27.46
CA SER A 93 12.38 -19.83 26.11
C SER A 93 11.26 -20.07 25.08
N ARG A 94 10.26 -20.90 25.42
CA ARG A 94 9.09 -21.15 24.56
C ARG A 94 8.29 -19.88 24.28
N ASP A 95 8.06 -19.04 25.30
CA ASP A 95 7.33 -17.78 25.11
C ASP A 95 8.08 -16.83 24.17
N LYS A 96 9.40 -16.70 24.34
CA LYS A 96 10.24 -15.89 23.45
C LYS A 96 10.20 -16.41 22.02
N HIS A 97 10.27 -17.74 21.86
CA HIS A 97 10.15 -18.37 20.55
C HIS A 97 8.77 -18.07 19.91
N ALA A 98 7.69 -18.17 20.68
CA ALA A 98 6.34 -17.85 20.22
C ALA A 98 6.20 -16.37 19.83
N GLN A 99 6.76 -15.44 20.62
CA GLN A 99 6.76 -14.01 20.29
C GLN A 99 7.51 -13.73 18.98
N ARG A 100 8.69 -14.35 18.77
CA ARG A 100 9.43 -14.23 17.49
C ARG A 100 8.65 -14.80 16.32
N ALA A 101 8.00 -15.96 16.51
CA ALA A 101 7.16 -16.56 15.48
C ALA A 101 5.97 -15.66 15.10
N PHE A 102 5.35 -15.04 16.11
CA PHE A 102 4.29 -14.06 15.91
C PHE A 102 4.79 -12.84 15.13
N TRP A 103 5.90 -12.21 15.56
CA TRP A 103 6.47 -11.06 14.83
C TRP A 103 6.84 -11.39 13.39
N ASN A 104 7.39 -12.58 13.14
CA ASN A 104 7.69 -13.05 11.79
C ASN A 104 6.40 -13.19 10.94
N ALA A 105 5.36 -13.83 11.48
CA ALA A 105 4.07 -13.92 10.80
C ALA A 105 3.46 -12.52 10.53
N SER A 106 3.55 -11.62 11.51
CA SER A 106 3.09 -10.23 11.40
C SER A 106 3.90 -9.38 10.43
N LEU A 107 5.14 -9.75 10.10
CA LEU A 107 5.98 -9.05 9.13
C LEU A 107 5.61 -9.39 7.68
N ARG A 108 5.20 -10.63 7.41
CA ARG A 108 4.92 -11.12 6.04
C ARG A 108 3.86 -10.30 5.32
N LEU A 109 2.72 -10.05 5.98
CA LEU A 109 1.60 -9.36 5.34
C LEU A 109 1.93 -7.90 4.99
N PRO A 110 2.53 -7.09 5.89
CA PRO A 110 3.02 -5.76 5.56
C PRO A 110 4.03 -5.74 4.40
N GLU A 111 4.98 -6.67 4.36
CA GLU A 111 5.97 -6.72 3.27
C GLU A 111 5.32 -7.02 1.91
N VAL A 112 4.34 -7.93 1.88
CA VAL A 112 3.53 -8.19 0.68
C VAL A 112 2.75 -6.93 0.29
N LYS A 113 2.06 -6.28 1.23
CA LYS A 113 1.32 -5.03 0.95
C LYS A 113 2.24 -3.94 0.41
N LYS A 114 3.45 -3.78 0.97
CA LYS A 114 4.46 -2.83 0.48
C LYS A 114 4.85 -3.12 -0.97
N SER A 115 5.06 -4.39 -1.32
CA SER A 115 5.36 -4.80 -2.70
C SER A 115 4.22 -4.46 -3.65
N VAL A 116 2.97 -4.72 -3.24
CA VAL A 116 1.76 -4.37 -4.02
C VAL A 116 1.65 -2.85 -4.22
N LEU A 117 1.75 -2.05 -3.16
CA LEU A 117 1.67 -0.59 -3.26
C LEU A 117 2.74 0.00 -4.18
N LYS A 118 3.97 -0.52 -4.13
CA LYS A 118 5.04 -0.09 -5.04
C LYS A 118 4.69 -0.37 -6.51
N LYS A 119 4.14 -1.54 -6.82
CA LYS A 119 3.67 -1.87 -8.17
C LYS A 119 2.51 -0.99 -8.61
N MET A 120 1.56 -0.68 -7.71
CA MET A 120 0.45 0.24 -8.02
C MET A 120 0.97 1.65 -8.36
N ILE A 121 1.95 2.16 -7.60
CA ILE A 121 2.62 3.43 -7.90
C ILE A 121 3.32 3.41 -9.27
N GLU A 122 3.98 2.32 -9.62
CA GLU A 122 4.62 2.17 -10.93
C GLU A 122 3.59 2.15 -12.07
N LEU A 123 2.49 1.41 -11.90
CA LEU A 123 1.38 1.35 -12.86
C LEU A 123 0.71 2.71 -13.06
N GLU A 124 0.45 3.45 -11.98
CA GLU A 124 -0.08 4.82 -12.05
C GLU A 124 0.85 5.76 -12.83
N ARG A 125 2.17 5.64 -12.61
CA ARG A 125 3.15 6.44 -13.35
C ARG A 125 3.12 6.11 -14.83
N SER A 126 3.09 4.83 -15.20
CA SER A 126 2.97 4.42 -16.60
C SER A 126 1.65 4.88 -17.22
N LEU A 127 0.54 4.81 -16.49
CA LEU A 127 -0.76 5.31 -16.96
C LEU A 127 -0.72 6.82 -17.22
N LYS A 128 -0.06 7.59 -16.35
CA LYS A 128 0.15 9.02 -16.54
C LYS A 128 0.99 9.34 -17.78
N GLU A 129 2.05 8.58 -18.01
CA GLU A 129 2.90 8.73 -19.20
C GLU A 129 2.12 8.42 -20.50
N GLU A 130 1.33 7.35 -20.52
CA GLU A 130 0.46 7.03 -21.66
C GLU A 130 -0.62 8.10 -21.87
N PHE A 131 -1.22 8.59 -20.79
CA PHE A 131 -2.19 9.69 -20.88
C PHE A 131 -1.56 10.95 -21.51
N GLN A 132 -0.34 11.32 -21.11
CA GLN A 132 0.38 12.46 -21.70
C GLN A 132 0.59 12.28 -23.20
N LYS A 133 0.99 11.08 -23.65
CA LYS A 133 1.12 10.78 -25.09
C LYS A 133 -0.20 10.95 -25.83
N VAL A 134 -1.31 10.43 -25.28
CA VAL A 134 -2.65 10.57 -25.86
C VAL A 134 -3.07 12.04 -26.00
N MET A 135 -2.64 12.88 -25.07
CA MET A 135 -2.93 14.32 -25.08
C MET A 135 -2.06 15.13 -26.04
N GLU A 136 -0.86 14.64 -26.35
CA GLU A 136 0.08 15.20 -27.33
C GLU A 136 -0.25 14.76 -28.77
N ASP A 137 -0.78 13.56 -28.93
CA ASP A 137 -1.18 13.02 -30.23
C ASP A 137 -2.25 13.88 -30.91
N GLN A 138 -2.14 14.04 -32.24
CA GLN A 138 -3.17 14.64 -33.06
C GLN A 138 -4.45 13.79 -33.01
N SER A 139 -5.33 14.13 -32.07
CA SER A 139 -6.55 13.37 -31.84
C SER A 139 -7.77 14.05 -32.45
N ASN A 140 -8.72 13.22 -32.87
CA ASN A 140 -10.06 13.66 -33.26
C ASN A 140 -10.98 13.81 -32.02
N LEU A 141 -10.44 13.98 -30.80
CA LEU A 141 -11.16 14.00 -29.50
C LEU A 141 -12.15 15.18 -29.30
N GLY A 142 -12.75 15.71 -30.37
CA GLY A 142 -13.94 16.55 -30.24
C GLY A 142 -14.70 16.72 -31.53
N VAL A 143 -14.79 15.65 -32.33
CA VAL A 143 -16.02 15.53 -33.10
C VAL A 143 -17.16 15.43 -32.07
N GLY A 144 -18.11 16.36 -32.10
CA GLY A 144 -19.29 16.44 -31.20
C GLY A 144 -20.22 15.22 -31.25
N TYR A 145 -19.74 14.08 -31.74
CA TYR A 145 -20.36 12.76 -31.72
C TYR A 145 -19.89 11.89 -30.55
N ALA A 146 -18.80 12.25 -29.85
CA ALA A 146 -18.33 11.53 -28.67
C ALA A 146 -19.03 12.06 -27.41
N ASN A 147 -19.97 11.27 -26.87
CA ASN A 147 -20.60 11.53 -25.59
C ASN A 147 -19.60 11.24 -24.47
N TYR A 148 -18.94 12.28 -23.92
CA TYR A 148 -18.00 12.18 -22.79
C TYR A 148 -18.70 11.95 -21.44
N ARG A 149 -19.75 11.13 -21.40
CA ARG A 149 -20.25 10.60 -20.13
C ARG A 149 -19.25 9.55 -19.64
N PHE A 150 -18.40 9.94 -18.70
CA PHE A 150 -17.61 9.00 -17.93
C PHE A 150 -18.57 8.14 -17.10
N TYR A 151 -18.83 6.91 -17.54
CA TYR A 151 -19.75 5.96 -16.88
C TYR A 151 -19.27 5.47 -15.50
N HIS A 152 -18.27 6.11 -14.90
CA HIS A 152 -17.57 5.62 -13.70
C HIS A 152 -17.39 6.70 -12.62
N LEU A 153 -18.09 7.83 -12.73
CA LEU A 153 -18.10 8.91 -11.73
C LEU A 153 -19.47 9.08 -11.02
N GLU A 154 -20.30 8.04 -11.03
CA GLU A 154 -21.49 7.96 -10.15
C GLU A 154 -21.20 7.10 -8.91
#